data_AF-A0AAE4JTX7-F1
#
_entry.id   AF-A0AAE4JTX7-F1
#
_cell.length_a   1.000
_cell.length_b   1.000
_cell.length_c   1.000
_cell.angle_alpha   90.00
_cell.angle_beta   90.00
_cell.angle_gamma   90.00
#
_symmetry.space_group_name_H-M   'P 1'
#
loop_
_entity.id
_entity.type
_entity.pdbx_description
1 polymer ?
#
loop_
_entity_poly.entity_id
_entity_poly.type
_entity_poly.pdbx_seq_one_letter_code
_entity_poly.pdbx_strand_id
1 'polypeptide(L)'
;MKVVLNFIVFMILIMCVEKIIEKTNIHLVLINKIKKYKHYKTILFILLIIIGLIVDLATQSLNVRFGKHNIPCIVLGAIILGIYLELFPYIFSKKHLD
;
A
#
# COMPACT_ATOMS: atom_id res chain seq x y z
N MET A 1 25.21 8.31 5.16
CA MET A 1 24.28 9.12 6.00
C MET A 1 22.95 9.43 5.33
N LYS A 2 22.88 9.96 4.09
CA LYS A 2 21.59 10.25 3.40
C LYS A 2 20.62 9.06 3.30
N VAL A 3 21.13 7.86 2.99
CA VAL A 3 20.29 6.65 2.89
C VAL A 3 19.67 6.26 4.24
N VAL A 4 20.42 6.39 5.33
CA VAL A 4 19.94 6.11 6.70
C VAL A 4 18.87 7.12 7.11
N LEU A 5 19.06 8.40 6.78
CA LEU A 5 18.05 9.44 7.02
C LEU A 5 16.76 9.16 6.25
N ASN A 6 16.88 8.82 4.95
CA ASN A 6 15.76 8.43 4.10
C ASN A 6 15.01 7.21 4.64
N PHE A 7 15.74 6.24 5.20
CA PHE A 7 15.16 5.06 5.84
C PHE A 7 14.41 5.40 7.14
N ILE A 8 14.96 6.27 7.99
CA ILE A 8 14.28 6.74 9.20
C ILE A 8 12.98 7.47 8.84
N VAL A 9 13.03 8.35 7.84
CA VAL A 9 11.85 9.06 7.32
C VAL A 9 10.80 8.07 6.81
N PHE A 10 11.22 7.03 6.07
CA PHE A 10 10.35 5.95 5.60
C PHE A 10 9.65 5.21 6.73
N MET A 11 10.39 4.85 7.79
CA MET A 11 9.83 4.13 8.93
C MET A 11 8.79 4.94 9.69
N ILE A 12 9.06 6.23 9.91
CA ILE A 12 8.10 7.15 10.57
C ILE A 12 6.83 7.28 9.70
N LEU A 13 6.99 7.42 8.39
CA LEU A 13 5.87 7.51 7.46
C LEU A 13 4.99 6.25 7.47
N ILE A 14 5.60 5.06 7.46
CA ILE A 14 4.87 3.79 7.56
C ILE A 14 4.06 3.73 8.84
N MET A 15 4.67 4.01 9.99
CA MET A 15 3.97 4.00 11.27
C MET A 15 2.76 4.95 11.29
N CYS A 16 2.91 6.14 10.69
CA CYS A 16 1.80 7.08 10.56
C CYS A 16 0.69 6.55 9.65
N VAL A 17 1.04 5.99 8.49
CA VAL A 17 0.07 5.44 7.54
C VAL A 17 -0.68 4.26 8.15
N GLU A 18 0.03 3.31 8.78
CA GLU A 18 -0.57 2.17 9.49
C GLU A 18 -1.56 2.64 10.55
N LYS A 19 -1.19 3.63 11.37
CA LYS A 19 -2.07 4.16 12.42
C LYS A 19 -3.29 4.88 11.88
N ILE A 20 -3.18 5.57 10.75
CA ILE A 20 -4.33 6.17 10.05
C ILE A 20 -5.22 5.06 9.52
N ILE A 21 -4.66 4.08 8.83
CA ILE A 21 -5.36 2.93 8.26
C ILE A 21 -6.18 2.20 9.34
N GLU A 22 -5.54 1.86 10.46
CA GLU A 22 -6.16 1.19 11.62
C GLU A 22 -7.30 2.02 12.19
N LYS A 23 -7.07 3.32 12.43
CA LYS A 23 -8.07 4.21 13.05
C LYS A 23 -9.27 4.48 12.14
N THR A 24 -9.06 4.50 10.82
CA THR A 24 -10.11 4.87 9.87
C THR A 24 -10.97 3.67 9.45
N ASN A 25 -10.58 2.43 9.79
CA ASN A 25 -11.30 1.19 9.44
C ASN A 25 -11.68 1.08 7.95
N ILE A 26 -10.99 1.83 7.07
CA ILE A 26 -11.35 1.95 5.65
C ILE A 26 -11.28 0.57 4.98
N HIS A 27 -10.29 -0.23 5.38
CA HIS A 27 -10.08 -1.58 4.86
C HIS A 27 -11.26 -2.48 5.19
N LEU A 28 -11.75 -2.44 6.43
CA LEU A 28 -12.88 -3.28 6.88
C LEU A 28 -14.18 -2.91 6.16
N VAL A 29 -14.44 -1.62 5.95
CA VAL A 29 -15.60 -1.13 5.19
C VAL A 29 -15.50 -1.54 3.72
N LEU A 30 -14.34 -1.35 3.10
CA LEU A 30 -14.09 -1.70 1.71
C LEU A 30 -14.24 -3.21 1.50
N ILE A 31 -13.62 -4.01 2.36
CA ILE A 31 -13.64 -5.47 2.27
C ILE A 31 -15.03 -6.01 2.50
N ASN A 32 -15.77 -5.55 3.52
CA ASN A 32 -17.16 -5.99 3.75
C ASN A 32 -18.06 -5.68 2.54
N LYS A 33 -17.84 -4.55 1.86
CA LYS A 33 -18.60 -4.19 0.67
C LYS A 33 -18.28 -5.10 -0.52
N ILE A 34 -17.01 -5.47 -0.70
CA ILE A 34 -16.59 -6.31 -1.83
C ILE A 34 -16.76 -7.81 -1.53
N LYS A 35 -16.79 -8.23 -0.26
CA LYS A 35 -17.00 -9.64 0.17
C LYS A 35 -18.32 -10.23 -0.35
N LYS A 36 -19.31 -9.39 -0.65
CA LYS A 36 -20.58 -9.80 -1.28
C LYS A 36 -20.40 -10.41 -2.68
N TYR A 37 -19.29 -10.12 -3.36
CA TYR A 37 -19.01 -10.65 -4.69
C TYR A 37 -18.28 -12.01 -4.60
N LYS A 38 -18.77 -13.00 -5.35
CA LYS A 38 -18.23 -14.37 -5.40
C LYS A 38 -16.71 -14.42 -5.68
N HIS A 39 -16.20 -13.47 -6.44
CA HIS A 39 -14.79 -13.39 -6.85
C HIS A 39 -14.03 -12.21 -6.22
N TYR A 40 -14.42 -11.78 -5.01
CA TYR A 40 -13.82 -10.60 -4.35
C TYR A 40 -12.30 -10.69 -4.22
N LYS A 41 -11.74 -11.88 -3.96
CA LYS A 41 -10.28 -12.09 -3.86
C LYS A 41 -9.56 -11.79 -5.17
N THR A 42 -10.13 -12.24 -6.30
CA THR A 42 -9.59 -11.96 -7.63
C THR A 42 -9.66 -10.47 -7.95
N ILE A 43 -10.77 -9.81 -7.59
CA ILE A 43 -10.93 -8.36 -7.76
C ILE A 43 -9.87 -7.60 -6.93
N LEU A 44 -9.67 -8.00 -5.67
CA LEU A 44 -8.68 -7.38 -4.78
C LEU A 44 -7.26 -7.55 -5.32
N PHE A 45 -6.95 -8.73 -5.86
CA PHE A 45 -5.64 -9.02 -6.44
C PHE A 45 -5.37 -8.19 -7.71
N ILE A 46 -6.36 -8.09 -8.61
CA ILE A 46 -6.26 -7.24 -9.80
C ILE A 46 -6.09 -5.78 -9.40
N LEU A 47 -6.85 -5.31 -8.41
CA LEU A 47 -6.72 -3.95 -7.88
C LEU A 47 -5.31 -3.68 -7.34
N LEU A 48 -4.73 -4.65 -6.62
CA LEU A 48 -3.37 -4.59 -6.10
C LEU A 48 -2.33 -4.43 -7.23
N ILE A 49 -2.48 -5.21 -8.31
CA ILE A 49 -1.62 -5.12 -9.50
C ILE A 49 -1.73 -3.74 -10.15
N ILE A 50 -2.94 -3.23 -10.32
CA ILE A 50 -3.17 -1.90 -10.92
C ILE A 50 -2.50 -0.81 -10.08
N ILE A 51 -2.67 -0.87 -8.75
CA ILE A 51 -2.01 0.08 -7.83
C ILE A 51 -0.49 -0.05 -7.99
N GLY A 52 0.07 -1.27 -8.02
CA GLY A 52 1.49 -1.49 -8.23
C GLY A 52 2.02 -0.87 -9.53
N LEU A 53 1.28 -0.99 -10.64
CA LEU A 53 1.66 -0.39 -11.92
C LEU A 53 1.61 1.15 -11.89
N ILE A 54 0.57 1.73 -11.31
CA ILE A 54 0.44 3.19 -11.17
C ILE A 54 1.61 3.76 -10.36
N VAL A 55 1.99 3.05 -9.29
CA VAL A 55 3.12 3.39 -8.45
C VAL A 55 4.42 3.36 -9.21
N ASP A 56 4.65 2.31 -10.00
CA ASP A 56 5.91 2.17 -10.72
C ASP A 56 6.06 3.31 -11.73
N LEU A 57 4.99 3.63 -12.45
CA LEU A 57 4.93 4.80 -13.33
C LEU A 57 5.18 6.12 -12.58
N ALA A 58 4.55 6.32 -11.42
CA ALA A 58 4.76 7.50 -10.59
C ALA A 58 6.21 7.60 -10.09
N THR A 59 6.79 6.48 -9.67
CA THR A 59 8.17 6.37 -9.18
C THR A 59 9.17 6.66 -10.29
N GLN A 60 8.95 6.13 -11.49
CA GLN A 60 9.77 6.43 -12.67
C GLN A 60 9.71 7.92 -13.02
N SER A 61 8.51 8.51 -13.08
CA SER A 61 8.31 9.94 -13.35
C SER A 61 9.04 10.83 -12.33
N LEU A 62 8.92 10.49 -11.04
CA LEU A 62 9.60 11.20 -9.95
C LEU A 62 11.13 11.02 -10.02
N ASN A 63 11.62 9.83 -10.35
CA ASN A 63 13.04 9.57 -10.50
C ASN A 63 13.65 10.35 -11.69
N VAL A 64 12.89 10.57 -12.78
CA VAL A 64 13.32 11.42 -13.89
C VAL A 64 13.46 12.89 -13.46
N ARG A 65 12.52 13.40 -12.65
CA ARG A 65 12.55 14.81 -12.19
C ARG A 65 13.53 15.08 -11.05
N PHE A 66 13.63 14.18 -10.09
CA PHE A 66 14.32 14.43 -8.81
C PHE A 66 15.54 13.54 -8.59
N GLY A 67 15.87 12.67 -9.55
CA GLY A 67 16.92 11.66 -9.41
C GLY A 67 16.48 10.47 -8.55
N LYS A 68 17.35 9.46 -8.46
CA LYS A 68 17.08 8.21 -7.71
C LYS A 68 17.02 8.46 -6.19
N HIS A 69 16.19 7.67 -5.50
CA HIS A 69 16.03 7.69 -4.03
C HIS A 69 15.60 9.05 -3.46
N ASN A 70 14.74 9.76 -4.20
CA ASN A 70 14.15 11.02 -3.75
C ASN A 70 13.06 10.79 -2.67
N ILE A 71 12.81 11.83 -1.86
CA ILE A 71 11.82 11.80 -0.76
C ILE A 71 10.40 11.46 -1.26
N PRO A 72 9.89 12.02 -2.39
CA PRO A 72 8.58 11.64 -2.92
C PRO A 72 8.42 10.14 -3.22
N CYS A 73 9.42 9.49 -3.80
CA CYS A 73 9.43 8.04 -4.04
C CYS A 73 9.40 7.25 -2.73
N ILE A 74 10.09 7.74 -1.70
CA ILE A 74 10.09 7.11 -0.36
C ILE A 74 8.70 7.21 0.28
N VAL A 75 8.07 8.39 0.21
CA VAL A 75 6.70 8.62 0.70
C VAL A 75 5.70 7.72 -0.03
N LEU A 76 5.77 7.65 -1.37
CA LEU A 76 4.95 6.75 -2.17
C LEU A 76 5.13 5.31 -1.72
N GLY A 77 6.38 4.82 -1.66
CA GLY A 77 6.71 3.47 -1.23
C GLY A 77 6.12 3.10 0.14
N ALA A 78 6.16 4.03 1.10
CA ALA A 78 5.63 3.82 2.45
C ALA A 78 4.11 3.64 2.44
N ILE A 79 3.39 4.49 1.72
CA ILE A 79 1.93 4.43 1.58
C ILE A 79 1.51 3.09 0.99
N ILE A 80 2.20 2.68 -0.05
CA ILE A 80 1.89 1.46 -0.79
C ILE A 80 2.17 0.23 0.05
N LEU A 81 3.32 0.19 0.72
CA LEU A 81 3.67 -0.93 1.59
C LEU A 81 2.62 -1.10 2.69
N GLY A 82 2.14 -0.01 3.30
CA GLY A 82 1.03 -0.06 4.26
C GLY A 82 -0.25 -0.64 3.67
N ILE A 83 -0.63 -0.23 2.45
CA ILE A 83 -1.79 -0.78 1.74
C ILE A 83 -1.60 -2.29 1.45
N TYR A 84 -0.41 -2.71 1.02
CA TYR A 84 -0.10 -4.11 0.76
C TYR A 84 -0.20 -4.93 2.04
N LEU A 85 0.46 -4.52 3.13
CA LEU A 85 0.46 -5.23 4.41
C LEU A 85 -0.97 -5.44 4.94
N GLU A 86 -1.84 -4.46 4.75
CA GLU A 86 -3.23 -4.52 5.21
C GLU A 86 -4.12 -5.40 4.31
N LEU A 87 -3.95 -5.35 2.98
CA LEU A 87 -4.77 -6.12 2.04
C LEU A 87 -4.29 -7.57 1.84
N PHE A 88 -3.00 -7.83 2.04
CA PHE A 88 -2.37 -9.14 1.81
C PHE A 88 -3.02 -10.28 2.61
N PRO A 89 -3.36 -10.11 3.91
CA PRO A 89 -4.11 -11.09 4.66
C PRO A 89 -5.44 -11.43 3.99
N TYR A 90 -6.18 -10.48 3.42
CA TYR A 90 -7.50 -10.77 2.85
C TYR A 90 -7.46 -11.53 1.52
N ILE A 91 -6.37 -11.39 0.76
CA ILE A 91 -6.13 -12.13 -0.48
C ILE A 91 -5.73 -13.57 -0.17
N PHE A 92 -4.74 -13.74 0.71
CA PHE A 92 -4.11 -15.04 0.99
C PHE A 92 -4.73 -15.80 2.17
N SER A 93 -5.53 -15.14 2.99
CA SER A 93 -6.25 -15.80 4.07
C SER A 93 -7.24 -16.82 3.48
N LYS A 94 -7.00 -18.08 3.81
CA LYS A 94 -7.93 -19.20 3.60
C LYS A 94 -9.16 -19.12 4.49
N LYS A 95 -9.17 -18.17 5.44
CA LYS A 95 -10.19 -18.06 6.49
C LYS A 95 -11.52 -17.75 5.82
N HIS A 96 -12.37 -18.76 5.76
CA HIS A 96 -13.80 -18.57 5.95
C HIS A 96 -13.91 -17.73 7.23
N LEU A 97 -14.07 -16.42 7.04
CA LEU A 97 -14.61 -15.55 8.07
C LEU A 97 -16.12 -15.78 7.97
N ASP A 98 -16.55 -16.83 8.67
CA ASP A 98 -17.95 -17.07 9.01
C ASP A 98 -18.53 -15.82 9.69
#